data_AF-A0A4Q7DJD2-F1
#
_entry.id   AF-A0A4Q7DJD2-F1
#
_cell.length_a   1.000
_cell.length_b   1.000
_cell.length_c   1.000
_cell.angle_alpha   90.00
_cell.angle_beta   90.00
_cell.angle_gamma   90.00
#
_symmetry.space_group_name_H-M   'P 1'
#
loop_
_entity.id
_entity.type
_entity.pdbx_description
1 polymer ?
#
loop_
_entity_poly.entity_id
_entity_poly.type
_entity_poly.pdbx_seq_one_letter_code
_entity_poly.pdbx_strand_id
1 'polypeptide(L)'
;MDGKVTFKKENITNFDQVDSQFIFNCTGLGSRELSKDTKMFPVQGHVIMLKNQNVQDLQYVLFVNLKVGKTKSGFKVRRVFQMFPKKLIGSPENDVGVIGGTFIEGADETTPHEEEFEIMIQSAKDFYRIR
;
A
#
# COMPACT_ATOMS: atom_id res chain seq x y z
N MET A 1 -13.92 -21.56 11.30
CA MET A 1 -14.94 -20.51 11.01
C MET A 1 -15.98 -21.00 10.01
N ASP A 2 -15.75 -22.17 9.41
CA ASP A 2 -16.65 -22.79 8.45
C ASP A 2 -18.08 -22.91 9.00
N GLY A 3 -19.02 -22.35 8.24
CA GLY A 3 -20.45 -22.37 8.52
C GLY A 3 -21.00 -21.24 9.41
N LYS A 4 -20.16 -20.33 9.95
CA LYS A 4 -20.63 -19.22 10.79
C LYS A 4 -20.82 -17.88 10.06
N VAL A 5 -20.23 -17.74 8.87
CA VAL A 5 -20.28 -16.51 8.06
C VAL A 5 -20.41 -16.89 6.59
N THR A 6 -21.24 -16.14 5.86
CA THR A 6 -21.39 -16.25 4.41
C THR A 6 -20.72 -15.07 3.74
N PHE A 7 -19.86 -15.31 2.75
CA PHE A 7 -19.24 -14.26 1.94
C PHE A 7 -20.04 -14.05 0.66
N LYS A 8 -20.34 -12.79 0.33
CA LYS A 8 -20.98 -12.38 -0.93
C LYS A 8 -20.13 -11.30 -1.58
N LYS A 9 -20.00 -11.35 -2.91
CA LYS A 9 -19.36 -10.28 -3.69
C LYS A 9 -20.46 -9.42 -4.30
N GLU A 10 -20.63 -8.22 -3.75
CA GLU A 10 -21.67 -7.27 -4.15
C GLU A 10 -21.07 -5.85 -4.19
N ASN A 11 -21.63 -4.97 -5.02
CA ASN A 11 -21.28 -3.55 -5.02
C ASN A 11 -22.38 -2.77 -4.29
N ILE A 12 -22.10 -2.33 -3.07
CA ILE A 12 -23.06 -1.62 -2.23
C ILE A 12 -22.92 -0.12 -2.45
N THR A 13 -23.98 0.52 -2.95
CA THR A 13 -24.03 1.97 -3.17
C THR A 13 -24.91 2.71 -2.15
N ASN A 14 -25.68 1.97 -1.34
CA ASN A 14 -26.48 2.49 -0.24
C ASN A 14 -26.65 1.41 0.85
N PHE A 15 -26.66 1.80 2.12
CA PHE A 15 -26.88 0.91 3.26
C PHE A 15 -28.23 0.18 3.25
N ASP A 16 -29.27 0.75 2.62
CA ASP A 16 -30.59 0.13 2.49
C ASP A 16 -30.56 -1.18 1.67
N GLN A 17 -29.48 -1.43 0.93
CA GLN A 17 -29.26 -2.68 0.18
C GLN A 17 -28.83 -3.84 1.10
N VAL A 18 -28.46 -3.57 2.35
CA VAL A 18 -27.97 -4.57 3.31
C VAL A 18 -29.06 -4.85 4.34
N ASP A 19 -29.69 -6.02 4.23
CA ASP A 19 -30.70 -6.49 5.18
C ASP A 19 -30.03 -6.98 6.48
N SER A 20 -29.69 -6.04 7.35
CA SER A 20 -29.11 -6.29 8.67
C SER A 20 -29.46 -5.17 9.64
N GLN A 21 -29.69 -5.53 10.90
CA GLN A 21 -29.88 -4.55 11.98
C GLN A 21 -28.63 -3.70 12.23
N PHE A 22 -27.44 -4.30 12.05
CA PHE A 22 -26.17 -3.63 12.29
C PHE A 22 -25.26 -3.78 11.06
N ILE A 23 -24.63 -2.66 10.68
CA ILE A 23 -23.68 -2.61 9.56
C ILE A 23 -22.35 -2.10 10.10
N PHE A 24 -21.29 -2.89 9.91
CA PHE A 24 -19.93 -2.47 10.17
C PHE A 24 -19.31 -1.95 8.87
N ASN A 25 -19.24 -0.63 8.71
CA ASN A 25 -18.70 -0.03 7.50
C ASN A 25 -17.16 -0.10 7.47
N CYS A 26 -16.61 -0.99 6.65
CA CYS A 26 -15.17 -1.16 6.43
C CYS A 26 -14.75 -0.90 4.97
N THR A 27 -15.43 0.01 4.26
CA THR A 27 -15.23 0.23 2.81
C THR A 27 -13.97 1.01 2.43
N GLY A 28 -13.16 1.45 3.41
CA GLY A 28 -11.94 2.22 3.14
C GLY A 28 -12.26 3.48 2.31
N LEU A 29 -11.62 3.62 1.14
CA LEU A 29 -11.85 4.76 0.24
C LEU A 29 -13.31 4.88 -0.22
N GLY A 30 -14.06 3.77 -0.33
CA GLY A 30 -15.47 3.77 -0.72
C GLY A 30 -16.39 4.47 0.29
N SER A 31 -15.91 4.74 1.51
CA SER A 31 -16.67 5.55 2.49
C SER A 31 -16.92 6.98 2.00
N ARG A 32 -16.09 7.47 1.07
CA ARG A 32 -16.28 8.76 0.41
C ARG A 32 -17.63 8.81 -0.31
N GLU A 33 -18.01 7.77 -1.06
CA GLU A 33 -19.33 7.71 -1.70
C GLU A 33 -20.41 7.23 -0.73
N LEU A 34 -20.18 6.11 -0.05
CA LEU A 34 -21.22 5.41 0.72
C LEU A 34 -21.68 6.19 1.97
N SER A 35 -20.76 6.88 2.63
CA SER A 35 -21.04 7.66 3.85
C SER A 35 -20.89 9.17 3.65
N LYS A 36 -20.63 9.62 2.42
CA LYS A 36 -20.36 11.03 2.09
C LYS A 36 -19.23 11.64 2.94
N ASP A 37 -18.23 10.84 3.29
CA ASP A 37 -17.10 11.30 4.09
C ASP A 37 -16.18 12.19 3.24
N THR A 38 -16.33 13.50 3.39
CA THR A 38 -15.53 14.50 2.67
C THR A 38 -14.10 14.62 3.17
N LYS A 39 -13.76 13.98 4.28
CA LYS A 39 -12.39 13.93 4.82
C LYS A 39 -11.62 12.71 4.33
N MET A 40 -12.28 11.77 3.66
CA MET A 40 -11.63 10.59 3.07
C MET A 40 -10.92 10.96 1.76
N PHE A 41 -9.63 10.69 1.68
CA PHE A 41 -8.81 10.92 0.48
C PHE A 41 -7.76 9.81 0.29
N PRO A 42 -7.34 9.55 -0.96
CA PRO A 42 -6.36 8.50 -1.23
C PRO A 42 -4.94 8.95 -0.86
N VAL A 43 -4.13 7.99 -0.44
CA VAL A 43 -2.67 8.16 -0.28
C VAL A 43 -2.00 7.03 -1.05
N GLN A 44 -1.38 7.37 -2.17
CA GLN A 44 -0.74 6.38 -3.04
C GLN A 44 0.60 5.94 -2.45
N GLY A 45 0.77 4.63 -2.30
CA GLY A 45 1.98 4.00 -1.77
C GLY A 45 2.59 3.00 -2.75
N HIS A 46 3.89 3.14 -2.99
CA HIS A 46 4.65 2.25 -3.85
C HIS A 46 5.57 1.34 -3.03
N VAL A 47 5.70 0.10 -3.48
CA VAL A 47 6.59 -0.92 -2.95
C VAL A 47 7.14 -1.78 -4.07
N ILE A 48 8.34 -2.32 -3.88
CA ILE A 48 8.99 -3.25 -4.80
C ILE A 48 9.13 -4.59 -4.08
N MET A 49 8.58 -5.64 -4.68
CA MET A 49 8.76 -7.02 -4.21
C MET A 49 10.16 -7.50 -4.57
N LEU A 50 10.86 -8.10 -3.59
CA LEU A 50 12.18 -8.68 -3.80
C LEU A 50 12.09 -10.13 -4.26
N LYS A 51 13.12 -10.58 -4.97
CA LYS A 51 13.26 -11.95 -5.46
C LYS A 51 14.53 -12.58 -4.93
N ASN A 52 14.53 -13.91 -4.82
CA ASN A 52 15.73 -14.69 -4.45
C ASN A 52 16.43 -14.22 -3.16
N GLN A 53 15.67 -13.85 -2.14
CA GLN A 53 16.20 -13.44 -0.85
C GLN A 53 16.44 -14.64 0.07
N ASN A 54 17.41 -14.51 0.98
CA ASN A 54 17.55 -15.41 2.10
C ASN A 54 16.54 -15.03 3.18
N VAL A 55 15.54 -15.89 3.40
CA VAL A 55 14.44 -15.66 4.34
C VAL A 55 14.97 -15.37 5.76
N GLN A 56 16.07 -16.03 6.16
CA GLN A 56 16.65 -15.89 7.49
C GLN A 56 17.21 -14.48 7.76
N ASP A 57 17.50 -13.70 6.71
CA ASP A 57 18.00 -12.34 6.84
C ASP A 57 16.87 -11.30 6.96
N LEU A 58 15.61 -11.70 6.73
CA LEU A 58 14.44 -10.82 6.70
C LEU A 58 13.54 -10.96 7.95
N GLN A 59 14.12 -10.79 9.13
CA GLN A 59 13.40 -10.99 10.41
C GLN A 59 12.79 -9.71 11.00
N TYR A 60 13.09 -8.54 10.42
CA TYR A 60 12.73 -7.25 11.00
C TYR A 60 12.00 -6.36 10.00
N VAL A 61 11.19 -5.45 10.55
CA VAL A 61 10.65 -4.31 9.81
C VAL A 61 11.60 -3.12 10.02
N LEU A 62 12.12 -2.61 8.92
CA LEU A 62 12.82 -1.33 8.87
C LEU A 62 11.86 -0.27 8.37
N PHE A 63 11.84 0.88 9.04
CA PHE A 63 11.08 2.05 8.60
C PHE A 63 11.90 3.31 8.90
N VAL A 64 12.47 3.90 7.86
CA VAL A 64 13.34 5.07 7.96
C VAL A 64 12.72 6.20 7.17
N ASN A 65 12.46 7.33 7.85
CA ASN A 65 12.01 8.54 7.17
C ASN A 65 13.16 9.10 6.33
N LEU A 66 12.90 9.33 5.04
CA LEU A 66 13.86 9.97 4.15
C LEU A 66 13.47 11.45 3.99
N LYS A 67 13.02 11.83 2.79
CA LYS A 67 12.74 13.21 2.42
C LYS A 67 11.26 13.40 2.11
N VAL A 68 10.76 14.58 2.44
CA VAL A 68 9.52 15.13 1.87
C VAL A 68 9.90 15.91 0.62
N GLY A 69 9.13 15.77 -0.45
CA GLY A 69 9.34 16.48 -1.69
C GLY A 69 8.07 16.59 -2.50
N LYS A 70 8.24 16.78 -3.81
CA LYS A 70 7.16 16.74 -4.79
C LYS A 70 7.41 15.65 -5.83
N THR A 71 6.34 15.08 -6.36
CA THR A 71 6.37 14.22 -7.57
C THR A 71 6.56 15.08 -8.81
N LYS A 72 6.77 14.48 -9.99
CA LYS A 72 6.88 15.24 -11.25
C LYS A 72 5.61 16.03 -11.58
N SER A 73 4.46 15.47 -11.23
CA SER A 73 3.13 16.08 -11.38
C SER A 73 2.78 17.07 -10.27
N GLY A 74 3.69 17.31 -9.31
CA GLY A 74 3.57 18.36 -8.30
C GLY A 74 2.88 17.95 -6.99
N PHE A 75 2.52 16.67 -6.84
CA PHE A 75 1.92 16.16 -5.61
C PHE A 75 2.94 16.16 -4.47
N LYS A 76 2.47 16.41 -3.25
CA LYS A 76 3.29 16.25 -2.04
C LYS A 76 3.56 14.77 -1.83
N VAL A 77 4.83 14.42 -1.69
CA VAL A 77 5.28 13.05 -1.44
C VAL A 77 6.17 12.98 -0.22
N ARG A 78 5.87 12.08 0.71
CA ARG A 78 6.80 11.64 1.75
C ARG A 78 7.40 10.30 1.34
N ARG A 79 8.73 10.24 1.26
CA ARG A 79 9.47 9.03 0.94
C ARG A 79 10.04 8.42 2.21
N VAL A 80 9.93 7.11 2.31
CA VAL A 80 10.55 6.33 3.38
C VAL A 80 11.37 5.22 2.76
N PHE A 81 12.41 4.79 3.46
CA PHE A 81 13.00 3.49 3.21
C PHE A 81 12.35 2.51 4.18
N GLN A 82 11.45 1.68 3.66
CA GLN A 82 10.86 0.59 4.41
C GLN A 82 11.37 -0.74 3.86
N MET A 83 11.63 -1.69 4.76
CA MET A 83 11.91 -3.07 4.39
C MET A 83 11.20 -4.00 5.35
N PHE A 84 10.50 -5.01 4.85
CA PHE A 84 9.85 -6.00 5.70
C PHE A 84 9.61 -7.33 4.96
N PRO A 85 9.51 -8.46 5.69
CA PRO A 85 9.14 -9.73 5.09
C PRO A 85 7.70 -9.69 4.58
N LYS A 86 7.53 -9.89 3.28
CA LYS A 86 6.23 -10.10 2.63
C LYS A 86 6.40 -11.07 1.49
N LYS A 87 5.48 -12.02 1.38
CA LYS A 87 5.43 -12.99 0.28
C LYS A 87 4.11 -12.83 -0.48
N LEU A 88 4.15 -13.00 -1.81
CA LEU A 88 2.94 -13.06 -2.62
C LEU A 88 2.37 -14.47 -2.62
N ILE A 89 1.04 -14.57 -2.68
CA ILE A 89 0.38 -15.88 -2.82
C ILE A 89 0.84 -16.50 -4.14
N GLY A 90 1.34 -17.73 -4.08
CA GLY A 90 1.82 -18.46 -5.25
C GLY A 90 3.26 -18.14 -5.70
N SER A 91 3.99 -17.23 -5.03
CA SER A 91 5.40 -16.98 -5.37
C SER A 91 6.34 -18.06 -4.80
N PRO A 92 7.53 -18.25 -5.41
CA PRO A 92 8.61 -19.07 -4.85
C PRO A 92 8.93 -18.71 -3.40
N GLU A 93 9.48 -19.67 -2.64
CA GLU A 93 9.79 -19.47 -1.21
C GLU A 93 10.79 -18.33 -0.97
N ASN A 94 11.77 -18.21 -1.86
CA ASN A 94 12.81 -17.18 -1.81
C ASN A 94 12.36 -15.83 -2.43
N ASP A 95 11.19 -15.75 -3.06
CA ASP A 95 10.59 -14.49 -3.50
C ASP A 95 9.82 -13.86 -2.35
N VAL A 96 10.59 -13.35 -1.37
CA VAL A 96 10.13 -12.74 -0.13
C VAL A 96 10.83 -11.41 0.09
N GLY A 97 10.11 -10.47 0.69
CA GLY A 97 10.62 -9.17 1.08
C GLY A 97 10.07 -8.06 0.20
N VAL A 98 10.02 -6.88 0.79
CA VAL A 98 9.62 -5.64 0.13
C VAL A 98 10.63 -4.56 0.48
N ILE A 99 10.94 -3.70 -0.49
CA ILE A 99 11.51 -2.37 -0.24
C ILE A 99 10.58 -1.27 -0.73
N GLY A 100 10.73 -0.06 -0.19
CA GLY A 100 10.15 1.14 -0.79
C GLY A 100 9.45 2.03 0.22
N GLY A 101 8.30 2.57 -0.19
CA GLY A 101 7.44 3.38 0.65
C GLY A 101 7.35 4.83 0.17
N THR A 102 6.19 5.15 -0.39
CA THR A 102 5.77 6.52 -0.66
C THR A 102 4.45 6.80 0.03
N PHE A 103 4.21 8.07 0.34
CA PHE A 103 2.92 8.56 0.75
C PHE A 103 2.63 9.80 -0.11
N ILE A 104 1.86 9.62 -1.18
CA ILE A 104 1.50 10.69 -2.10
C ILE A 104 0.04 11.04 -1.85
N GLU A 105 -0.18 12.17 -1.18
CA GLU A 105 -1.51 12.61 -0.74
C GLU A 105 -2.35 13.05 -1.95
N GLY A 106 -3.55 12.48 -2.11
CA GLY A 106 -4.50 12.83 -3.17
C GLY A 106 -4.24 12.17 -4.52
N ALA A 107 -3.16 11.41 -4.67
CA ALA A 107 -2.91 10.61 -5.87
C ALA A 107 -3.72 9.31 -5.84
N ASP A 108 -4.15 8.87 -7.02
CA ASP A 108 -4.94 7.66 -7.24
C ASP A 108 -4.51 6.93 -8.52
N GLU A 109 -5.29 5.94 -8.96
CA GLU A 109 -5.00 5.14 -10.15
C GLU A 109 -4.96 5.96 -11.46
N THR A 110 -5.57 7.16 -11.49
CA THR A 110 -5.56 8.05 -12.66
C THR A 110 -4.31 8.92 -12.71
N THR A 111 -3.51 8.94 -11.63
CA THR A 111 -2.28 9.73 -11.49
C THR A 111 -1.12 8.82 -11.07
N PRO A 112 -0.64 7.94 -11.98
CA PRO A 112 0.49 7.06 -11.67
C PRO A 112 1.79 7.86 -11.49
N HIS A 113 2.62 7.44 -10.54
CA HIS A 113 3.93 8.04 -10.24
C HIS A 113 5.05 7.01 -10.40
N GLU A 114 5.19 6.46 -11.60
CA GLU A 114 6.17 5.39 -11.89
C GLU A 114 7.61 5.83 -11.66
N GLU A 115 7.92 7.13 -11.73
CA GLU A 115 9.25 7.64 -11.43
C GLU A 115 9.70 7.33 -9.99
N GLU A 116 8.76 7.09 -9.08
CA GLU A 116 9.07 6.77 -7.69
C GLU A 116 9.77 5.42 -7.55
N PHE A 117 9.58 4.49 -8.49
CA PHE A 117 10.28 3.20 -8.46
C PHE A 117 11.80 3.37 -8.58
N GLU A 118 12.27 4.19 -9.53
CA GLU A 118 13.69 4.50 -9.68
C GLU A 118 14.24 5.26 -8.48
N ILE A 119 13.48 6.21 -7.93
CA ILE A 119 13.87 6.97 -6.73
C ILE A 119 13.99 6.03 -5.52
N MET A 120 13.08 5.06 -5.38
CA MET A 120 13.13 4.06 -4.30
C MET A 120 14.34 3.14 -4.43
N ILE A 121 14.67 2.67 -5.64
CA ILE A 121 15.87 1.86 -5.89
C ILE A 121 17.11 2.66 -5.52
N GLN A 122 17.22 3.92 -5.98
CA GLN A 122 18.35 4.76 -5.63
C GLN A 122 18.44 5.02 -4.13
N SER A 123 17.31 5.28 -3.47
CA SER A 123 17.26 5.49 -2.01
C SER A 123 17.72 4.25 -1.24
N ALA A 124 17.37 3.05 -1.70
CA ALA A 124 17.84 1.80 -1.12
C ALA A 124 19.35 1.62 -1.31
N LYS A 125 19.88 1.91 -2.51
CA LYS A 125 21.33 1.91 -2.77
C LYS A 125 22.06 2.89 -1.84
N ASP A 126 21.55 4.10 -1.70
CA ASP A 126 22.13 5.12 -0.83
C ASP A 126 22.13 4.67 0.65
N PHE A 127 21.04 4.07 1.12
CA PHE A 127 20.92 3.54 2.48
C PHE A 127 21.99 2.48 2.79
N TYR A 128 22.18 1.52 1.87
CA TYR A 128 23.19 0.47 1.99
C TYR A 128 24.58 0.89 1.52
N ARG A 129 24.75 2.13 1.04
CA ARG A 129 25.99 2.66 0.46
C ARG A 129 26.52 1.83 -0.71
N ILE A 130 25.61 1.28 -1.51
CA ILE A 130 25.90 0.54 -2.74
C ILE A 130 26.05 1.57 -3.88
N ARG A 131 27.15 1.47 -4.63
CA ARG A 131 27.44 2.34 -5.79
C ARG A 131 26.93 1.69 -7.08
#